data_AF-A0A2G8HWS3-F1
#
_entry.id   AF-A0A2G8HWS3-F1
#
_cell.length_a   1.000
_cell.length_b   1.000
_cell.length_c   1.000
_cell.angle_alpha   90.00
_cell.angle_beta   90.00
_cell.angle_gamma   90.00
#
_symmetry.space_group_name_H-M   'P 1'
#
loop_
_entity.id
_entity.type
_entity.pdbx_description
1 polymer ?
#
loop_
_entity_poly.entity_id
_entity_poly.type
_entity_poly.pdbx_seq_one_letter_code
_entity_poly.pdbx_strand_id
1 'polypeptide(L)'
;MKIKVLLLLFLVAAPTLSSAKSANIWASIPFIRGADLCQYNQAYSQTRSEYMHDMTSMASELMGAGAKGKEALEMLVAFDALYDKNLRLAMQYKYMDVTLENTLKSYLDSYYLSFPVRERKVRFKHMNDIRSIIRAVNNGQRVGNMPADSYSLVDYIAYGSYSLAPNCNGNIQVTITLVGSDGFTKNFQDLGKPSVVMSQIASRIFETFERTQFPSTINMNGRSITLLGTPNGSIGDTFDPRDAMRTCSYMGGRLPNSTELEMISAYGDWNGGVGIGQSVWAIAQGSSAMVYHPGLRNPSPVRSMHAVNTRNFKYYCVR
;
A
#
# COMPACT_ATOMS: atom_id res chain seq x y z
N MET A 1 -37.92 48.31 -26.49
CA MET A 1 -38.00 47.17 -27.44
C MET A 1 -36.58 46.74 -27.75
N LYS A 2 -36.10 45.63 -27.16
CA LYS A 2 -36.01 44.25 -27.74
C LYS A 2 -35.08 44.26 -28.98
N ILE A 3 -33.90 43.62 -28.99
CA ILE A 3 -33.59 42.17 -29.05
C ILE A 3 -32.09 42.02 -28.69
N LYS A 4 -31.67 41.36 -27.60
CA LYS A 4 -31.50 39.91 -27.35
C LYS A 4 -30.27 39.26 -28.04
N VAL A 5 -29.35 38.82 -27.17
CA VAL A 5 -28.59 37.56 -27.20
C VAL A 5 -27.40 37.45 -28.18
N LEU A 6 -26.19 37.48 -27.62
CA LEU A 6 -25.23 36.41 -27.88
C LEU A 6 -24.34 36.18 -26.63
N LEU A 7 -24.80 35.22 -25.83
CA LEU A 7 -23.96 34.46 -24.92
C LEU A 7 -22.97 33.64 -25.77
N LEU A 8 -21.67 33.70 -25.51
CA LEU A 8 -20.83 32.52 -25.68
C LEU A 8 -19.93 32.39 -24.46
N LEU A 9 -20.44 31.58 -23.53
CA LEU A 9 -19.73 30.99 -22.41
C LEU A 9 -18.45 30.32 -22.93
N PHE A 10 -17.29 30.91 -22.69
CA PHE A 10 -16.02 30.17 -22.71
C PHE A 10 -15.87 29.46 -21.38
N LEU A 11 -16.66 28.41 -21.18
CA LEU A 11 -16.47 27.47 -20.09
C LEU A 11 -15.31 26.56 -20.50
N VAL A 12 -14.09 27.05 -20.28
CA VAL A 12 -12.89 26.20 -20.34
C VAL A 12 -13.07 25.18 -19.23
N ALA A 13 -13.54 24.00 -19.61
CA ALA A 13 -13.39 22.79 -18.81
C ALA A 13 -11.88 22.54 -18.68
N ALA A 14 -11.26 23.16 -17.68
CA ALA A 14 -9.97 22.73 -17.21
C ALA A 14 -10.17 21.28 -16.75
N PRO A 15 -9.49 20.29 -17.35
CA PRO A 15 -9.47 18.97 -16.76
C PRO A 15 -8.94 19.16 -15.33
N THR A 16 -9.71 18.74 -14.35
CA THR A 16 -9.27 18.67 -12.97
C THR A 16 -8.03 17.79 -12.96
N LEU A 17 -6.86 18.44 -12.89
CA LEU A 17 -5.59 17.77 -12.65
C LEU A 17 -5.72 17.11 -11.29
N SER A 18 -6.04 15.81 -11.29
CA SER A 18 -5.96 14.98 -10.09
C SER A 18 -4.48 14.71 -9.82
N SER A 19 -3.77 15.75 -9.39
CA SER A 19 -2.54 15.54 -8.64
C SER A 19 -2.94 14.74 -7.40
N ALA A 20 -2.32 13.59 -7.17
CA ALA A 20 -2.57 12.81 -5.96
C ALA A 20 -2.45 13.76 -4.75
N LYS A 21 -3.59 14.01 -4.10
CA LYS A 21 -3.69 14.93 -2.96
C LYS A 21 -2.72 14.46 -1.90
N SER A 22 -1.89 15.36 -1.38
CA SER A 22 -1.03 15.04 -0.23
C SER A 22 -1.88 14.44 0.88
N ALA A 23 -1.40 13.37 1.51
CA ALA A 23 -1.99 12.75 2.69
C ALA A 23 -1.24 13.22 3.93
N ASN A 24 -1.67 14.35 4.49
CA ASN A 24 -1.29 14.69 5.84
C ASN A 24 -2.16 13.86 6.80
N ILE A 25 -1.54 12.88 7.46
CA ILE A 25 -2.21 11.96 8.39
C ILE A 25 -1.94 12.44 9.81
N TRP A 26 -2.94 12.38 10.68
CA TRP A 26 -2.71 12.61 12.11
C TRP A 26 -1.64 11.65 12.66
N ALA A 27 -0.67 12.19 13.39
CA ALA A 27 0.48 11.41 13.82
C ALA A 27 0.13 10.32 14.85
N SER A 28 -0.91 10.47 15.67
CA SER A 28 -1.31 9.43 16.63
C SER A 28 -2.30 8.47 15.97
N ILE A 29 -2.00 7.17 15.95
CA ILE A 29 -2.85 6.16 15.30
C ILE A 29 -3.35 5.19 16.36
N PRO A 30 -4.57 5.37 16.90
CA PRO A 30 -5.12 4.44 17.87
C PRO A 30 -5.37 3.07 17.23
N PHE A 31 -5.00 2.02 17.96
CA PHE A 31 -5.32 0.64 17.60
C PHE A 31 -6.25 0.02 18.62
N ILE A 32 -7.25 -0.70 18.14
CA ILE A 32 -8.11 -1.55 18.96
C ILE A 32 -7.71 -3.01 18.80
N ARG A 33 -7.72 -3.77 19.89
CA ARG A 33 -7.52 -5.22 19.83
C ARG A 33 -8.83 -5.89 19.42
N GLY A 34 -8.79 -6.68 18.35
CA GLY A 34 -9.87 -7.54 17.90
C GLY A 34 -9.88 -8.91 18.60
N ALA A 35 -10.74 -9.80 18.13
CA ALA A 35 -10.87 -11.16 18.64
C ALA A 35 -9.58 -11.97 18.47
N ASP A 36 -9.41 -13.00 19.31
CA ASP A 36 -8.38 -14.02 19.10
C ASP A 36 -8.86 -15.02 18.04
N LEU A 37 -8.45 -14.82 16.78
CA LEU A 37 -8.89 -15.69 15.70
C LEU A 37 -8.23 -17.08 15.77
N CYS A 38 -7.11 -17.23 16.47
CA CYS A 38 -6.51 -18.53 16.72
C CYS A 38 -7.41 -19.35 17.64
N GLN A 39 -7.78 -18.77 18.80
CA GLN A 39 -8.68 -19.44 19.74
C GLN A 39 -10.05 -19.72 19.13
N TYR A 40 -10.59 -18.77 18.37
CA TYR A 40 -11.83 -18.98 17.61
C TYR A 40 -11.69 -20.15 16.64
N ASN A 41 -10.63 -20.16 15.82
CA ASN A 41 -10.44 -21.24 14.85
C ASN A 41 -10.32 -22.59 15.55
N GLN A 42 -9.50 -22.72 16.59
CA GLN A 42 -9.37 -23.95 17.38
C GLN A 42 -10.71 -24.45 17.95
N ALA A 43 -11.50 -23.54 18.55
CA ALA A 43 -12.78 -23.89 19.17
C ALA A 43 -13.85 -24.33 18.17
N TYR A 44 -13.79 -23.84 16.92
CA TYR A 44 -14.77 -24.15 15.87
C TYR A 44 -14.26 -25.16 14.82
N SER A 45 -12.95 -25.42 14.76
CA SER A 45 -12.34 -26.38 13.82
C SER A 45 -12.26 -27.80 14.37
N GLN A 46 -12.19 -27.97 15.69
CA GLN A 46 -12.28 -29.30 16.30
C GLN A 46 -13.75 -29.70 16.41
N THR A 47 -14.12 -30.82 15.80
CA THR A 47 -15.39 -31.45 16.18
C THR A 47 -15.24 -31.96 17.62
N ARG A 48 -16.31 -31.84 18.44
CA ARG A 48 -16.29 -32.29 19.85
C ARG A 48 -15.79 -33.73 20.01
N SER A 49 -15.98 -34.57 18.99
CA SER A 49 -15.51 -35.96 18.96
C SER A 49 -14.00 -36.10 18.77
N GLU A 50 -13.36 -35.27 17.94
CA GLU A 50 -11.90 -35.29 17.74
C GLU A 50 -11.16 -34.86 19.00
N TYR A 51 -11.62 -33.79 19.66
CA TYR A 51 -11.03 -33.33 20.92
C TYR A 51 -11.10 -34.41 22.02
N MET A 52 -12.24 -35.12 22.13
CA MET A 52 -12.38 -36.23 23.08
C MET A 52 -11.52 -37.44 22.69
N HIS A 53 -11.34 -37.70 21.39
CA HIS A 53 -10.46 -38.76 20.92
C HIS A 53 -8.98 -38.45 21.22
N ASP A 54 -8.53 -37.22 20.99
CA ASP A 54 -7.15 -36.82 21.26
C ASP A 54 -6.82 -36.88 22.75
N MET A 55 -7.73 -36.40 23.62
CA MET A 55 -7.57 -36.50 25.07
C MET A 55 -7.53 -37.96 25.56
N THR A 56 -8.34 -38.84 25.00
CA THR A 56 -8.35 -40.26 25.38
C THR A 56 -7.14 -41.03 24.84
N SER A 57 -6.64 -40.66 23.65
CA SER A 57 -5.41 -41.19 23.08
C SER A 57 -4.19 -40.79 23.91
N MET A 58 -4.08 -39.51 24.25
CA MET A 58 -2.97 -38.98 25.05
C MET A 58 -2.96 -39.56 26.48
N ALA A 59 -4.14 -39.76 27.08
CA ALA A 59 -4.26 -40.45 28.36
C ALA A 59 -3.82 -41.93 28.28
N SER A 60 -4.15 -42.62 27.18
CA SER A 60 -3.78 -44.02 26.96
C SER A 60 -2.27 -44.20 26.73
N GLU A 61 -1.64 -43.30 25.97
CA GLU A 61 -0.19 -43.31 25.74
C GLU A 61 0.61 -43.05 27.02
N LEU A 62 0.15 -42.13 27.86
CA LEU A 62 0.78 -41.85 29.16
C LEU A 62 0.64 -43.00 30.15
N MET A 63 -0.50 -43.69 30.14
CA MET A 63 -0.70 -44.92 30.90
C MET A 63 0.19 -46.07 30.37
N GLY A 64 0.38 -46.15 29.05
CA GLY A 64 1.26 -47.14 28.41
C GLY A 64 2.75 -46.90 28.67
N ALA A 65 3.17 -45.64 28.87
CA ALA A 65 4.55 -45.26 29.17
C ALA A 65 4.96 -45.46 30.65
N GLY A 66 4.11 -46.05 31.48
CA GLY A 66 4.45 -46.44 32.86
C GLY A 66 4.35 -45.31 33.90
N ALA A 67 3.71 -44.18 33.56
CA ALA A 67 3.41 -43.16 34.54
C ALA A 67 2.28 -43.64 35.46
N LYS A 68 2.49 -43.57 36.78
CA LYS A 68 1.39 -43.71 37.73
C LYS A 68 0.42 -42.56 37.48
N GLY A 69 -0.86 -42.89 37.29
CA GLY A 69 -1.84 -42.00 36.66
C GLY A 69 -2.08 -40.65 37.35
N LYS A 70 -1.50 -40.41 38.53
CA LYS A 70 -1.61 -39.14 39.24
C LYS A 70 -0.48 -38.18 38.86
N GLU A 71 0.76 -38.67 38.78
CA GLU A 71 1.95 -37.88 38.47
C GLU A 71 2.01 -37.45 36.99
N ALA A 72 1.55 -38.30 36.05
CA ALA A 72 1.42 -37.91 34.64
C ALA A 72 0.35 -36.83 34.41
N LEU A 73 -0.77 -36.93 35.13
CA LEU A 73 -1.85 -35.96 35.04
C LEU A 73 -1.42 -34.61 35.63
N GLU A 74 -0.73 -34.63 36.77
CA GLU A 74 -0.15 -33.43 37.39
C GLU A 74 0.91 -32.76 36.49
N MET A 75 1.73 -33.54 35.78
CA MET A 75 2.71 -33.02 34.82
C MET A 75 2.04 -32.39 33.59
N LEU A 76 1.00 -33.01 33.03
CA LEU A 76 0.20 -32.42 31.94
C LEU A 76 -0.45 -31.10 32.36
N VAL A 77 -1.08 -31.07 33.54
CA VAL A 77 -1.67 -29.85 34.10
C VAL A 77 -0.61 -28.77 34.33
N ALA A 78 0.61 -29.15 34.74
CA ALA A 78 1.71 -28.21 34.90
C ALA A 78 2.23 -27.67 33.56
N PHE A 79 2.32 -28.50 32.51
CA PHE A 79 2.71 -28.05 31.18
C PHE A 79 1.66 -27.13 30.54
N ASP A 80 0.38 -27.48 30.68
CA ASP A 80 -0.74 -26.64 30.23
C ASP A 80 -0.74 -25.29 30.99
N ALA A 81 -0.59 -25.32 32.31
CA ALA A 81 -0.48 -24.11 33.12
C ALA A 81 0.78 -23.26 32.79
N LEU A 82 1.90 -23.89 32.44
CA LEU A 82 3.11 -23.19 31.99
C LEU A 82 2.94 -22.60 30.59
N TYR A 83 2.28 -23.32 29.69
CA TYR A 83 1.93 -22.84 28.35
C TYR A 83 0.97 -21.65 28.45
N ASP A 84 -0.12 -21.77 29.20
CA ASP A 84 -1.07 -20.68 29.47
C ASP A 84 -0.42 -19.50 30.16
N LYS A 85 0.49 -19.74 31.10
CA LYS A 85 1.27 -18.68 31.75
C LYS A 85 2.18 -17.97 30.74
N ASN A 86 2.88 -18.70 29.89
CA ASN A 86 3.75 -18.13 28.85
C ASN A 86 2.94 -17.38 27.80
N LEU A 87 1.79 -17.92 27.40
CA LEU A 87 0.83 -17.28 26.52
C LEU A 87 0.36 -15.97 27.17
N ARG A 88 -0.09 -15.99 28.42
CA ARG A 88 -0.54 -14.79 29.15
C ARG A 88 0.55 -13.74 29.32
N LEU A 89 1.81 -14.14 29.49
CA LEU A 89 2.96 -13.23 29.57
C LEU A 89 3.28 -12.61 28.20
N ALA A 90 3.24 -13.39 27.11
CA ALA A 90 3.39 -12.88 25.74
C ALA A 90 2.19 -12.02 25.32
N MET A 91 1.01 -12.32 25.87
CA MET A 91 -0.26 -11.63 25.68
C MET A 91 -0.53 -10.58 26.77
N GLN A 92 0.47 -10.14 27.54
CA GLN A 92 0.36 -8.91 28.33
C GLN A 92 0.48 -7.73 27.37
N TYR A 93 -0.60 -7.46 26.63
CA TYR A 93 -0.76 -6.51 25.51
C TYR A 93 -0.46 -5.03 25.79
N LYS A 94 0.34 -4.70 26.79
CA LYS A 94 0.78 -3.32 26.98
C LYS A 94 1.73 -2.99 25.83
N TYR A 95 1.35 -1.99 25.02
CA TYR A 95 2.18 -1.34 24.00
C TYR A 95 2.31 -2.04 22.63
N MET A 96 1.55 -3.10 22.33
CA MET A 96 1.50 -3.64 20.96
C MET A 96 0.95 -2.58 19.98
N ASP A 97 -0.10 -1.88 20.40
CA ASP A 97 -0.68 -0.73 19.71
C ASP A 97 0.36 0.36 19.40
N VAL A 98 1.27 0.66 20.35
CA VAL A 98 2.36 1.64 20.17
C VAL A 98 3.43 1.08 19.23
N THR A 99 3.72 -0.21 19.32
CA THR A 99 4.69 -0.90 18.45
C THR A 99 4.23 -0.88 17.00
N LEU A 100 2.95 -1.17 16.75
CA LEU A 100 2.32 -1.13 15.43
C LEU A 100 2.35 0.29 14.83
N GLU A 101 2.00 1.30 15.62
CA GLU A 101 2.08 2.69 15.19
C GLU A 101 3.51 3.11 14.80
N ASN A 102 4.49 2.83 15.67
CA ASN A 102 5.88 3.25 15.44
C ASN A 102 6.54 2.49 14.29
N THR A 103 6.28 1.19 14.16
CA THR A 103 6.81 0.39 13.04
C THR A 103 6.23 0.84 11.71
N LEU A 104 4.93 1.18 11.64
CA LEU A 104 4.33 1.77 10.44
C LEU A 104 5.05 3.05 9.99
N LYS A 105 5.23 3.99 10.92
CA LYS A 105 5.91 5.27 10.64
C LYS A 105 7.35 5.04 10.18
N SER A 106 8.07 4.19 10.90
CA SER A 106 9.46 3.84 10.59
C SER A 106 9.59 3.21 9.19
N TYR A 107 8.70 2.28 8.83
CA TYR A 107 8.71 1.68 7.49
C TYR A 107 8.37 2.69 6.40
N LEU A 108 7.39 3.56 6.61
CA LEU A 108 7.09 4.64 5.65
C LEU A 108 8.29 5.58 5.44
N ASP A 109 8.97 5.99 6.51
CA ASP A 109 10.19 6.79 6.41
C ASP A 109 11.31 6.02 5.70
N SER A 110 11.48 4.72 5.99
CA SER A 110 12.43 3.86 5.29
C SER A 110 12.12 3.75 3.79
N TYR A 111 10.85 3.71 3.39
CA TYR A 111 10.47 3.71 1.97
C TYR A 111 10.87 5.03 1.30
N TYR A 112 10.71 6.18 1.97
CA TYR A 112 11.19 7.46 1.43
C TYR A 112 12.71 7.58 1.32
N LEU A 113 13.46 6.81 2.13
CA LEU A 113 14.91 6.70 1.99
C LEU A 113 15.31 5.81 0.81
N SER A 114 14.61 4.67 0.64
CA SER A 114 14.88 3.72 -0.45
C SER A 114 14.37 4.20 -1.81
N PHE A 115 13.28 4.96 -1.82
CA PHE A 115 12.62 5.51 -3.01
C PHE A 115 12.50 7.03 -2.88
N PRO A 116 13.55 7.79 -3.22
CA PRO A 116 13.53 9.23 -3.13
C PRO A 116 12.42 9.83 -4.02
N VAL A 117 11.57 10.63 -3.39
CA VAL A 117 10.54 11.41 -4.07
C VAL A 117 10.87 12.90 -4.00
N ARG A 118 10.51 13.65 -5.04
CA ARG A 118 10.68 15.11 -5.11
C ARG A 118 9.80 15.81 -4.09
N GLU A 119 8.59 15.30 -3.88
CA GLU A 119 7.64 15.81 -2.91
C GLU A 119 6.99 14.66 -2.17
N ARG A 120 7.21 14.60 -0.85
CA ARG A 120 6.54 13.61 0.02
C ARG A 120 5.08 13.98 0.16
N LYS A 121 4.21 13.12 -0.37
CA LYS A 121 2.76 13.23 -0.28
C LYS A 121 2.23 12.66 1.03
N VAL A 122 2.84 11.61 1.59
CA VAL A 122 2.42 11.05 2.91
C VAL A 122 3.25 11.66 4.03
N ARG A 123 2.58 12.27 5.01
CA ARG A 123 3.24 12.89 6.17
C ARG A 123 2.44 12.66 7.44
N PHE A 124 3.12 12.35 8.54
CA PHE A 124 2.52 12.35 9.86
C PHE A 124 2.62 13.74 10.49
N LYS A 125 1.47 14.36 10.76
CA LYS A 125 1.41 15.69 11.38
C LYS A 125 0.98 15.59 12.84
N HIS A 126 1.78 16.21 13.70
CA HIS A 126 1.39 16.45 15.08
C HIS A 126 0.55 17.72 15.18
N MET A 127 -0.66 17.60 15.71
CA MET A 127 -1.54 18.73 16.00
C MET A 127 -1.23 19.39 17.36
N ASN A 128 -0.49 18.67 18.19
CA ASN A 128 -0.20 19.03 19.57
C ASN A 128 1.18 19.68 19.67
N ASP A 129 1.33 20.60 20.63
CA ASP A 129 2.58 21.29 20.86
C ASP A 129 3.67 20.31 21.34
N ILE A 130 4.94 20.61 21.05
CA ILE A 130 6.04 19.71 21.41
C ILE A 130 6.11 19.40 22.92
N ARG A 131 5.65 20.30 23.81
CA ARG A 131 5.67 20.06 25.26
C ARG A 131 4.58 19.08 25.69
N SER A 132 3.40 19.08 25.06
CA SER A 132 2.40 18.05 25.34
C SER A 132 2.82 16.68 24.81
N ILE A 133 3.54 16.64 23.68
CA ILE A 133 4.15 15.39 23.18
C ILE A 133 5.15 14.83 24.18
N ILE A 134 6.12 15.63 24.64
CA ILE A 134 7.14 15.19 25.61
C ILE A 134 6.49 14.73 26.93
N ARG A 135 5.49 15.47 27.43
CA ARG A 135 4.75 15.07 28.64
C ARG A 135 4.03 13.74 28.46
N ALA A 136 3.35 13.53 27.33
CA ALA A 136 2.68 12.27 27.06
C ALA A 136 3.68 11.10 27.02
N VAL A 137 4.81 11.27 26.32
CA VAL A 137 5.89 10.27 26.25
C VAL A 137 6.45 9.94 27.64
N ASN A 138 6.77 10.95 28.46
CA ASN A 138 7.29 10.76 29.81
C ASN A 138 6.28 10.03 30.73
N ASN A 139 4.99 10.20 30.49
CA ASN A 139 3.92 9.56 31.25
C ASN A 139 3.50 8.19 30.66
N GLY A 140 4.15 7.70 29.60
CA GLY A 140 3.76 6.47 28.90
C GLY A 140 2.38 6.56 28.25
N GLN A 141 1.93 7.76 27.89
CA GLN A 141 0.63 8.06 27.31
C GLN A 141 0.75 8.38 25.82
N ARG A 142 -0.34 8.11 25.08
CA ARG A 142 -0.50 8.56 23.69
C ARG A 142 -0.81 10.06 23.66
N VAL A 143 -0.34 10.71 22.60
CA VAL A 143 -0.66 12.12 22.33
C VAL A 143 -2.11 12.19 21.83
N GLY A 144 -3.04 12.60 22.69
CA GLY A 144 -4.46 12.31 22.50
C GLY A 144 -5.42 13.49 22.33
N ASN A 145 -4.96 14.75 22.32
CA ASN A 145 -5.90 15.84 22.11
C ASN A 145 -6.15 16.03 20.60
N MET A 146 -7.42 15.93 20.22
CA MET A 146 -7.91 16.12 18.86
C MET A 146 -8.94 17.26 18.86
N PRO A 147 -8.58 18.46 18.37
CA PRO A 147 -9.49 19.59 18.25
C PRO A 147 -10.70 19.29 17.35
N ALA A 148 -11.83 19.95 17.56
CA ALA A 148 -13.04 19.76 16.75
C ALA A 148 -12.83 20.09 15.26
N ASP A 149 -11.86 20.96 14.94
CA ASP A 149 -11.49 21.43 13.60
C ASP A 149 -10.27 20.68 13.02
N SER A 150 -9.97 19.47 13.50
CA SER A 150 -8.77 18.70 13.13
C SER A 150 -8.54 18.52 11.62
N TYR A 151 -9.59 18.42 10.80
CA TYR A 151 -9.46 18.30 9.34
C TYR A 151 -8.98 19.58 8.64
N SER A 152 -8.91 20.72 9.35
CA SER A 152 -8.20 21.91 8.85
C SER A 152 -6.67 21.73 8.85
N LEU A 153 -6.15 20.79 9.66
CA LEU A 153 -4.72 20.54 9.85
C LEU A 153 -4.22 19.30 9.12
N VAL A 154 -5.08 18.28 8.99
CA VAL A 154 -4.79 16.98 8.38
C VAL A 154 -5.84 16.59 7.34
N ASP A 155 -5.40 15.86 6.33
CA ASP A 155 -6.27 15.31 5.28
C ASP A 155 -6.94 14.00 5.74
N TYR A 156 -6.26 13.24 6.61
CA TYR A 156 -6.71 11.94 7.08
C TYR A 156 -6.52 11.74 8.58
N ILE A 157 -7.47 11.02 9.17
CA ILE A 157 -7.35 10.43 10.51
C ILE A 157 -7.22 8.93 10.34
N ALA A 158 -6.17 8.35 10.91
CA ALA A 158 -5.93 6.93 10.88
C ALA A 158 -6.40 6.27 12.18
N TYR A 159 -7.04 5.11 12.09
CA TYR A 159 -7.18 4.18 13.20
C TYR A 159 -6.94 2.76 12.70
N GLY A 160 -6.64 1.83 13.59
CA GLY A 160 -6.42 0.44 13.21
C GLY A 160 -7.00 -0.57 14.18
N SER A 161 -7.00 -1.82 13.75
CA SER A 161 -7.31 -2.97 14.59
C SER A 161 -6.30 -4.08 14.37
N TYR A 162 -6.04 -4.88 15.40
CA TYR A 162 -5.22 -6.07 15.27
C TYR A 162 -5.83 -7.26 16.01
N SER A 163 -5.71 -8.45 15.42
CA SER A 163 -6.14 -9.72 16.00
C SER A 163 -5.01 -10.75 15.88
N LEU A 164 -5.03 -11.76 16.74
CA LEU A 164 -4.18 -12.93 16.53
C LEU A 164 -4.66 -13.67 15.27
N ALA A 165 -3.72 -14.08 14.43
CA ALA A 165 -4.04 -14.74 13.17
C ALA A 165 -4.64 -16.13 13.42
N PRO A 166 -5.54 -16.61 12.53
CA PRO A 166 -6.20 -17.90 12.68
C PRO A 166 -5.26 -19.10 12.53
N ASN A 167 -4.03 -18.86 12.07
CA ASN A 167 -3.01 -19.89 11.90
C ASN A 167 -2.24 -20.24 13.18
N CYS A 168 -2.51 -19.56 14.30
CA CYS A 168 -1.90 -19.84 15.61
C CYS A 168 -0.36 -19.80 15.68
N ASN A 169 0.31 -19.25 14.66
CA ASN A 169 1.78 -19.29 14.55
C ASN A 169 2.45 -17.98 14.99
N GLY A 170 1.81 -17.24 15.91
CA GLY A 170 2.31 -15.94 16.39
C GLY A 170 2.18 -14.79 15.37
N ASN A 171 1.49 -15.02 14.26
CA ASN A 171 1.13 -13.94 13.33
C ASN A 171 -0.05 -13.13 13.89
N ILE A 172 -0.14 -11.88 13.46
CA ILE A 172 -1.28 -11.01 13.68
C ILE A 172 -1.86 -10.58 12.34
N GLN A 173 -3.18 -10.42 12.32
CA GLN A 173 -3.88 -9.74 11.25
C GLN A 173 -4.08 -8.29 11.68
N VAL A 174 -3.71 -7.34 10.83
CA VAL A 174 -3.82 -5.92 11.12
C VAL A 174 -4.55 -5.21 10.01
N THR A 175 -5.47 -4.33 10.38
CA THR A 175 -6.17 -3.43 9.47
C THR A 175 -5.92 -1.99 9.90
N ILE A 176 -5.59 -1.12 8.96
CA ILE A 176 -5.50 0.34 9.14
C ILE A 176 -6.53 0.99 8.22
N THR A 177 -7.30 1.91 8.77
CA THR A 177 -8.31 2.70 8.08
C THR A 177 -7.91 4.17 8.15
N LEU A 178 -7.78 4.80 6.98
CA LEU A 178 -7.63 6.26 6.84
C LEU A 178 -9.00 6.86 6.50
N VAL A 179 -9.49 7.76 7.33
CA VAL A 179 -10.75 8.49 7.14
C VAL A 179 -10.45 9.89 6.63
N GLY A 180 -10.95 10.23 5.45
CA GLY A 180 -10.83 11.57 4.86
C GLY A 180 -11.82 12.56 5.46
N SER A 181 -11.59 13.85 5.24
CA SER A 181 -12.52 14.93 5.62
C SER A 181 -13.90 14.83 4.97
N ASP A 182 -13.99 14.10 3.86
CA ASP A 182 -15.20 13.77 3.11
C ASP A 182 -15.93 12.53 3.64
N GLY A 183 -15.39 11.87 4.67
CA GLY A 183 -15.92 10.63 5.24
C GLY A 183 -15.58 9.37 4.44
N PHE A 184 -14.93 9.48 3.28
CA PHE A 184 -14.48 8.31 2.54
C PHE A 184 -13.28 7.66 3.23
N THR A 185 -13.20 6.34 3.13
CA THR A 185 -12.14 5.56 3.80
C THR A 185 -11.22 4.86 2.82
N LYS A 186 -9.95 4.75 3.20
CA LYS A 186 -8.97 3.87 2.57
C LYS A 186 -8.53 2.83 3.59
N ASN A 187 -8.70 1.55 3.25
CA ASN A 187 -8.43 0.44 4.15
C ASN A 187 -7.23 -0.36 3.65
N PHE A 188 -6.31 -0.65 4.55
CA PHE A 188 -5.10 -1.42 4.29
C PHE A 188 -5.04 -2.56 5.30
N GLN A 189 -4.88 -3.78 4.82
CA GLN A 189 -4.88 -4.97 5.68
C GLN A 189 -3.74 -5.89 5.29
N ASP A 190 -3.12 -6.48 6.31
CA ASP A 190 -2.11 -7.52 6.11
C ASP A 190 -2.04 -8.52 7.27
N LEU A 191 -1.34 -9.63 7.04
CA LEU A 191 -1.12 -10.70 8.00
C LEU A 191 0.38 -11.03 8.07
N GLY A 192 0.93 -11.02 9.28
CA GLY A 192 2.33 -11.36 9.47
C GLY A 192 2.78 -11.25 10.92
N LYS A 193 4.08 -11.42 11.17
CA LYS A 193 4.62 -11.22 12.51
C LYS A 193 4.49 -9.76 12.94
N PRO A 194 4.27 -9.46 14.24
CA PRO A 194 4.16 -8.09 14.74
C PRO A 194 5.29 -7.15 14.31
N SER A 195 6.51 -7.67 14.17
CA SER A 195 7.68 -6.89 13.78
C SER A 195 7.69 -6.43 12.33
N VAL A 196 6.95 -7.09 11.42
CA VAL A 196 7.06 -6.86 9.96
C VAL A 196 5.72 -6.61 9.27
N VAL A 197 4.59 -6.95 9.87
CA VAL A 197 3.27 -6.79 9.23
C VAL A 197 3.02 -5.35 8.74
N MET A 198 3.57 -4.38 9.47
CA MET A 198 3.48 -2.96 9.11
C MET A 198 4.31 -2.55 7.90
N SER A 199 5.34 -3.31 7.51
CA SER A 199 6.13 -2.99 6.32
C SER A 199 5.32 -3.15 5.04
N GLN A 200 4.44 -4.16 5.00
CA GLN A 200 3.57 -4.42 3.86
C GLN A 200 2.45 -3.38 3.79
N ILE A 201 1.85 -3.03 4.93
CA ILE A 201 0.86 -1.95 5.00
C ILE A 201 1.49 -0.61 4.59
N ALA A 202 2.69 -0.30 5.11
CA ALA A 202 3.44 0.90 4.72
C ALA A 202 3.73 0.94 3.21
N SER A 203 4.13 -0.18 2.59
CA SER A 203 4.33 -0.25 1.13
C SER A 203 3.06 0.11 0.37
N ARG A 204 1.91 -0.48 0.76
CA ARG A 204 0.63 -0.22 0.10
C ARG A 204 0.18 1.23 0.28
N ILE A 205 0.38 1.82 1.46
CA ILE A 205 0.10 3.24 1.71
C ILE A 205 1.00 4.10 0.82
N PHE A 206 2.31 3.85 0.83
CA PHE A 206 3.29 4.55 0.00
C PHE A 206 2.89 4.49 -1.48
N GLU A 207 2.65 3.29 -2.01
CA GLU A 207 2.22 3.08 -3.40
C GLU A 207 0.91 3.80 -3.73
N THR A 208 -0.06 3.78 -2.82
CA THR A 208 -1.37 4.39 -3.06
C THR A 208 -1.28 5.90 -3.26
N PHE A 209 -0.39 6.58 -2.52
CA PHE A 209 -0.25 8.03 -2.59
C PHE A 209 0.87 8.50 -3.51
N GLU A 210 2.00 7.78 -3.53
CA GLU A 210 3.21 8.21 -4.24
C GLU A 210 3.27 7.78 -5.69
N ARG A 211 2.75 6.58 -6.01
CA ARG A 211 2.82 6.05 -7.38
C ARG A 211 2.20 7.03 -8.36
N THR A 212 2.83 7.16 -9.52
CA THR A 212 2.34 7.98 -10.64
C THR A 212 0.88 7.62 -10.95
N GLN A 213 0.02 8.62 -10.80
CA GLN A 213 -1.38 8.55 -11.18
C GLN A 213 -1.55 9.21 -12.54
N PHE A 214 -2.37 8.64 -13.41
CA PHE A 214 -2.67 9.23 -14.70
C PHE A 214 -4.01 10.01 -14.65
N PRO A 215 -4.10 11.20 -15.26
CA PRO A 215 -3.02 11.89 -15.95
C PRO A 215 -2.00 12.55 -14.99
N SER A 216 -0.71 12.54 -15.34
CA SER A 216 0.34 13.29 -14.63
C SER A 216 0.99 14.29 -15.58
N THR A 217 1.54 15.39 -15.07
CA THR A 217 2.30 16.35 -15.89
C THR A 217 3.70 16.51 -15.33
N ILE A 218 4.69 16.37 -16.21
CA ILE A 218 6.10 16.56 -15.88
C ILE A 218 6.68 17.70 -16.71
N ASN A 219 7.63 18.43 -16.13
CA ASN A 219 8.33 19.51 -16.81
C ASN A 219 9.66 19.00 -17.37
N MET A 220 9.87 19.19 -18.66
CA MET A 220 10.99 18.67 -19.43
C MET A 220 11.59 19.79 -20.26
N ASN A 221 12.72 20.33 -19.79
CA ASN A 221 13.49 21.37 -20.49
C ASN A 221 12.62 22.58 -20.95
N GLY A 222 11.78 23.09 -20.04
CA GLY A 222 10.88 24.22 -20.32
C GLY A 222 9.59 23.86 -21.07
N ARG A 223 9.38 22.58 -21.41
CA ARG A 223 8.11 22.08 -21.99
C ARG A 223 7.43 21.15 -20.99
N SER A 224 6.12 21.28 -20.83
CA SER A 224 5.34 20.34 -20.03
C SER A 224 4.86 19.19 -20.91
N ILE A 225 5.04 17.95 -20.46
CA ILE A 225 4.44 16.76 -21.08
C ILE A 225 3.42 16.19 -20.10
N THR A 226 2.19 15.99 -20.58
CA THR A 226 1.15 15.31 -19.82
C THR A 226 1.13 13.83 -20.19
N LEU A 227 1.40 12.96 -19.23
CA LEU A 227 1.16 11.52 -19.35
C LEU A 227 -0.33 11.28 -19.15
N LEU A 228 -1.00 10.75 -20.16
CA LEU A 228 -2.44 10.45 -20.11
C LEU A 228 -2.72 9.03 -19.61
N GLY A 229 -1.75 8.12 -19.71
CA GLY A 229 -1.98 6.69 -19.51
C GLY A 229 -2.72 6.09 -20.70
N THR A 230 -3.39 4.97 -20.49
CA THR A 230 -4.34 4.35 -21.44
C THR A 230 -5.78 4.73 -21.06
N PRO A 231 -6.83 4.33 -21.81
CA PRO A 231 -8.20 4.78 -21.52
C PRO A 231 -8.71 4.48 -20.11
N ASN A 232 -8.12 3.51 -19.40
CA ASN A 232 -8.45 3.19 -18.01
C ASN A 232 -7.57 3.94 -16.97
N GLY A 233 -6.72 4.89 -17.40
CA GLY A 233 -5.83 5.63 -16.52
C GLY A 233 -4.64 4.84 -15.99
N SER A 234 -4.17 3.82 -16.72
CA SER A 234 -3.01 3.00 -16.33
C SER A 234 -2.03 2.76 -17.49
N ILE A 235 -0.95 2.02 -17.23
CA ILE A 235 -0.05 1.50 -18.28
C ILE A 235 -0.72 0.28 -18.91
N GLY A 236 -0.85 0.29 -20.23
CA GLY A 236 -1.46 -0.82 -20.96
C GLY A 236 -0.44 -1.76 -21.59
N ASP A 237 -0.98 -2.85 -22.12
CA ASP A 237 -0.29 -3.86 -22.91
C ASP A 237 -0.90 -3.89 -24.31
N THR A 238 -0.08 -4.12 -25.33
CA THR A 238 -0.53 -4.33 -26.71
C THR A 238 0.30 -5.40 -27.40
N PHE A 239 -0.31 -6.11 -28.34
CA PHE A 239 0.41 -7.03 -29.24
C PHE A 239 0.91 -6.36 -30.53
N ASP A 240 0.35 -5.20 -30.87
CA ASP A 240 0.77 -4.39 -32.01
C ASP A 240 0.94 -2.91 -31.57
N PRO A 241 2.15 -2.32 -31.70
CA PRO A 241 2.38 -0.90 -31.41
C PRO A 241 1.49 0.06 -32.21
N ARG A 242 1.00 -0.34 -33.38
CA ARG A 242 0.09 0.46 -34.21
C ARG A 242 -1.28 0.64 -33.56
N ASP A 243 -1.75 -0.38 -32.84
CA ASP A 243 -3.01 -0.31 -32.10
C ASP A 243 -2.88 0.65 -30.92
N ALA A 244 -1.76 0.60 -30.19
CA ALA A 244 -1.47 1.56 -29.13
C ALA A 244 -1.35 3.00 -29.67
N MET A 245 -0.69 3.19 -30.81
CA MET A 245 -0.59 4.50 -31.46
C MET A 245 -1.97 5.07 -31.80
N ARG A 246 -2.86 4.24 -32.38
CA ARG A 246 -4.23 4.63 -32.70
C ARG A 246 -5.05 4.96 -31.45
N THR A 247 -4.93 4.14 -30.40
CA THR A 247 -5.58 4.40 -29.10
C THR A 247 -5.17 5.74 -28.52
N CYS A 248 -3.86 6.06 -28.54
CA CYS A 248 -3.39 7.35 -28.06
C CYS A 248 -3.91 8.53 -28.88
N SER A 249 -3.97 8.39 -30.20
CA SER A 249 -4.57 9.41 -31.08
C SER A 249 -6.04 9.66 -30.75
N TYR A 250 -6.83 8.62 -30.46
CA TYR A 250 -8.23 8.77 -30.05
C TYR A 250 -8.40 9.48 -28.70
N MET A 251 -7.41 9.36 -27.80
CA MET A 251 -7.38 10.09 -26.54
C MET A 251 -6.90 11.54 -26.70
N GLY A 252 -6.62 12.01 -27.91
CA GLY A 252 -6.05 13.34 -28.17
C GLY A 252 -4.58 13.47 -27.78
N GLY A 253 -3.87 12.35 -27.69
CA GLY A 253 -2.44 12.28 -27.43
C GLY A 253 -1.70 11.47 -28.50
N ARG A 254 -0.52 10.98 -28.15
CA ARG A 254 0.33 10.14 -29.00
C ARG A 254 1.17 9.19 -28.14
N LEU A 255 1.83 8.23 -28.76
CA LEU A 255 2.89 7.49 -28.06
C LEU A 255 4.07 8.43 -27.77
N PRO A 256 4.81 8.19 -26.66
CA PRO A 256 6.06 8.88 -26.42
C PRO A 256 7.08 8.51 -27.50
N ASN A 257 7.98 9.43 -27.82
CA ASN A 257 9.19 9.07 -28.58
C ASN A 257 10.25 8.46 -27.65
N SER A 258 11.36 7.95 -28.20
CA SER A 258 12.41 7.31 -27.41
C SER A 258 13.02 8.22 -26.35
N THR A 259 13.27 9.49 -26.69
CA THR A 259 13.87 10.47 -25.77
C THR A 259 12.90 10.84 -24.64
N GLU A 260 11.61 11.01 -24.95
CA GLU A 260 10.56 11.23 -23.95
C GLU A 260 10.41 10.03 -23.02
N LEU A 261 10.42 8.82 -23.56
CA LEU A 261 10.33 7.59 -22.78
C LEU A 261 11.50 7.47 -21.79
N GLU A 262 12.74 7.70 -22.24
CA GLU A 262 13.92 7.68 -21.37
C GLU A 262 13.88 8.77 -20.29
N MET A 263 13.47 9.99 -20.65
CA MET A 263 13.34 11.09 -19.67
C MET A 263 12.21 10.85 -18.66
N ILE A 264 11.04 10.37 -19.11
CA ILE A 264 9.94 9.96 -18.23
C ILE A 264 10.41 8.85 -17.28
N SER A 265 11.23 7.92 -17.77
CA SER A 265 11.84 6.88 -16.94
C SER A 265 12.81 7.43 -15.91
N ALA A 266 13.51 8.52 -16.19
CA ALA A 266 14.44 9.15 -15.25
C ALA A 266 13.71 9.79 -14.05
N TYR A 267 12.45 10.23 -14.23
CA TYR A 267 11.59 10.63 -13.11
C TYR A 267 11.20 9.42 -12.23
N GLY A 268 11.02 8.25 -12.84
CA GLY A 268 10.61 7.03 -12.16
C GLY A 268 9.16 7.04 -11.68
N ASP A 269 8.71 5.90 -11.14
CA ASP A 269 7.31 5.63 -10.81
C ASP A 269 6.76 6.46 -9.63
N TRP A 270 7.62 7.17 -8.90
CA TRP A 270 7.26 7.90 -7.68
C TRP A 270 7.29 9.42 -7.85
N ASN A 271 7.72 9.93 -9.02
CA ASN A 271 7.83 11.37 -9.28
C ASN A 271 6.98 11.83 -10.46
N GLY A 272 5.88 11.14 -10.73
CA GLY A 272 4.99 11.44 -11.85
C GLY A 272 5.47 10.86 -13.19
N GLY A 273 6.61 10.18 -13.22
CA GLY A 273 7.13 9.45 -14.38
C GLY A 273 6.74 7.98 -14.40
N VAL A 274 7.34 7.22 -15.32
CA VAL A 274 7.07 5.79 -15.50
C VAL A 274 8.39 5.07 -15.75
N GLY A 275 8.76 4.17 -14.84
CA GLY A 275 9.94 3.33 -14.98
C GLY A 275 9.78 2.32 -16.13
N ILE A 276 10.72 2.31 -17.06
CA ILE A 276 10.64 1.39 -18.22
C ILE A 276 11.07 -0.05 -17.89
N GLY A 277 11.83 -0.24 -16.82
CA GLY A 277 12.32 -1.55 -16.38
C GLY A 277 13.03 -2.34 -17.51
N GLN A 278 12.75 -3.64 -17.59
CA GLN A 278 13.24 -4.54 -18.65
C GLN A 278 12.17 -4.82 -19.73
N SER A 279 10.99 -4.20 -19.62
CA SER A 279 9.89 -4.40 -20.56
C SER A 279 10.17 -3.70 -21.89
N VAL A 280 9.56 -4.19 -22.96
CA VAL A 280 9.62 -3.56 -24.28
C VAL A 280 8.42 -2.63 -24.44
N TRP A 281 8.66 -1.42 -24.92
CA TRP A 281 7.67 -0.34 -24.95
C TRP A 281 7.30 0.05 -26.37
N ALA A 282 6.02 0.30 -26.63
CA ALA A 282 5.59 0.93 -27.87
C ALA A 282 5.93 2.42 -27.85
N ILE A 283 6.57 2.91 -28.92
CA ILE A 283 6.97 4.30 -29.07
C ILE A 283 6.60 4.83 -30.47
N ALA A 284 6.52 6.14 -30.59
CA ALA A 284 6.43 6.82 -31.88
C ALA A 284 7.83 7.22 -32.38
N GLN A 285 8.10 6.94 -33.65
CA GLN A 285 9.23 7.49 -34.39
C GLN A 285 8.70 8.20 -35.64
N GLY A 286 8.53 9.52 -35.55
CA GLY A 286 7.78 10.27 -36.56
C GLY A 286 6.33 9.80 -36.62
N SER A 287 5.87 9.38 -37.80
CA SER A 287 4.52 8.83 -38.03
C SER A 287 4.44 7.29 -37.91
N SER A 288 5.52 6.62 -37.52
CA SER A 288 5.60 5.17 -37.44
C SER A 288 5.59 4.67 -36.00
N ALA A 289 4.82 3.61 -35.76
CA ALA A 289 4.84 2.89 -34.49
C ALA A 289 6.04 1.92 -34.48
N MET A 290 6.90 2.10 -33.49
CA MET A 290 8.12 1.33 -33.27
C MET A 290 8.14 0.78 -31.85
N VAL A 291 9.18 0.04 -31.50
CA VAL A 291 9.38 -0.44 -30.12
C VAL A 291 10.72 0.00 -29.56
N TYR A 292 10.73 0.28 -28.26
CA TYR A 292 11.93 0.56 -27.48
C TYR A 292 12.25 -0.66 -26.61
N HIS A 293 13.45 -1.20 -26.75
CA HIS A 293 13.93 -2.36 -26.01
C HIS A 293 15.13 -1.98 -25.12
N PRO A 294 14.97 -1.90 -23.78
CA PRO A 294 16.01 -1.45 -22.85
C PRO A 294 17.33 -2.25 -22.95
N GLY A 295 17.23 -3.56 -23.22
CA GLY A 295 18.38 -4.46 -23.35
C GLY A 295 19.13 -4.44 -24.70
N LEU A 296 18.63 -3.78 -25.75
CA LEU A 296 19.21 -3.85 -27.11
C LEU A 296 19.85 -2.53 -27.56
N ARG A 297 20.81 -1.99 -26.80
CA ARG A 297 21.36 -0.64 -27.04
C ARG A 297 22.16 -0.46 -28.34
N ASN A 298 22.72 -1.52 -28.92
CA ASN A 298 23.56 -1.45 -30.12
C ASN A 298 22.81 -2.08 -31.34
N PRO A 299 22.71 -1.41 -32.51
CA PRO A 299 23.09 -0.02 -32.81
C PRO A 299 22.17 1.05 -32.23
N SER A 300 20.99 0.67 -31.72
CA SER A 300 20.05 1.59 -31.07
C SER A 300 19.06 0.81 -30.20
N PRO A 301 18.48 1.32 -29.10
CA PRO A 301 17.40 0.63 -28.38
C PRO A 301 16.06 0.59 -29.16
N VAL A 302 15.94 1.38 -30.24
CA VAL A 302 14.72 1.45 -31.07
C VAL A 302 14.77 0.39 -32.17
N ARG A 303 13.70 -0.40 -32.28
CA ARG A 303 13.56 -1.51 -33.24
C ARG A 303 12.19 -1.52 -33.88
N SER A 304 12.08 -2.20 -35.02
CA SER A 304 10.78 -2.64 -35.51
C SER A 304 10.27 -3.78 -34.61
N MET A 305 8.94 -3.92 -34.49
CA MET A 305 8.35 -4.98 -33.66
C MET A 305 8.75 -6.41 -34.09
N HIS A 306 9.20 -6.59 -35.33
CA HIS A 306 9.61 -7.90 -35.88
C HIS A 306 11.05 -8.25 -35.52
N ALA A 307 11.84 -7.27 -35.09
CA ALA A 307 13.25 -7.43 -34.75
C ALA A 307 13.48 -7.68 -33.24
N VAL A 308 12.41 -7.87 -32.46
CA VAL A 308 12.47 -8.16 -31.02
C VAL A 308 11.80 -9.48 -30.71
N ASN A 309 12.35 -10.23 -29.76
CA ASN A 309 11.85 -11.55 -29.37
C ASN A 309 10.72 -11.46 -28.32
N THR A 310 9.76 -10.57 -28.55
CA THR A 310 8.54 -10.46 -27.72
C THR A 310 7.38 -9.99 -28.60
N ARG A 311 6.17 -10.39 -28.20
CA ARG A 311 4.92 -9.94 -28.80
C ARG A 311 4.09 -9.10 -27.87
N ASN A 312 4.50 -8.88 -26.62
CA ASN A 312 3.79 -8.00 -25.70
C ASN A 312 4.61 -6.72 -25.48
N PHE A 313 3.98 -5.57 -25.71
CA PHE A 313 4.56 -4.24 -25.59
C PHE A 313 3.77 -3.40 -24.60
N LYS A 314 4.47 -2.79 -23.64
CA LYS A 314 3.88 -1.82 -22.73
C LYS A 314 3.67 -0.49 -23.44
N TYR A 315 2.63 0.25 -23.08
CA TYR A 315 2.42 1.60 -23.61
C TYR A 315 1.65 2.50 -22.65
N TYR A 316 1.87 3.80 -22.81
CA TYR A 316 1.03 4.87 -22.27
C TYR A 316 1.00 6.01 -23.28
N CYS A 317 -0.03 6.84 -23.21
CA CYS A 317 -0.18 7.99 -24.09
C CYS A 317 0.38 9.26 -23.42
N VAL A 318 0.92 10.15 -24.24
CA VAL A 318 1.42 11.47 -23.83
C VAL A 318 0.81 12.58 -24.68
N ARG A 319 0.79 13.80 -24.16
CA ARG A 319 0.37 15.02 -24.85
C ARG A 319 1.31 16.15 -24.51
#